data_AF-A0A7V5S132-F1
#
_entry.id   AF-A0A7V5S132-F1
#
_cell.length_a   1.000
_cell.length_b   1.000
_cell.length_c   1.000
_cell.angle_alpha   90.00
_cell.angle_beta   90.00
_cell.angle_gamma   90.00
#
_symmetry.space_group_name_H-M   'P 1'
#
loop_
_entity.id
_entity.type
_entity.pdbx_description
1 polymer ?
#
loop_
_entity_poly.entity_id
_entity_poly.type
_entity_poly.pdbx_seq_one_letter_code
_entity_poly.pdbx_strand_id
1 'polypeptide(L)'
;MRIRRAWWIAFGALAFALGIGALLWVGRRSRAPQLPEVGLKRESLGQFPKQRGTQHVATAFPVDLNADGETEAVAVFERLPSQRGEPSVWSDLKGRFEPLPAPVLPPPRRYFYAPTTLDNHTQSLFHTLVPRELLGWDDPSQQIVRIQRRKGRFITEPVSSLRFVRFPIIAWLDSDEDGLLETLHAGWPPSQLAFRMSRDGRWSVLHEPLRDPNQVLNRLQELIATKHVLPNGQTQIATPAEFYYQMPRPTVLLPDGDGDGKPEQLDVLKRIVRFSKGGTTPFPRPFKAGEQIITAELDGVAPAEILYASRADDPAKFGFQLWVYRWHEGELQLVAAHKLLQKHYIALTVKDLDGDGRDEIVGNEVAQRNKTRWIVWRFENGAFQEQAAEHPVNLNRLEDAHWLTAGRDTLSGQTTHELSETALRLNPIASSEQGGASLFDLTAPSAITSATILVGLPEGEHRADPKHWKTLAVDGRVLWHGDYDGDGIEEYALSNFTDGGAIAQFCEGKWRLTPLRHRAPLVAAFPAQRNGTPQLILVYRDGKVEAIQITR
;
A
#
# COMPACT_ATOMS: atom_id res chain seq x y z
N MET A 1 34.63 64.33 -4.76
CA MET A 1 34.49 63.15 -3.85
C MET A 1 33.16 63.08 -3.10
N ARG A 2 32.54 64.17 -2.63
CA ARG A 2 31.29 64.13 -1.84
C ARG A 2 30.07 63.57 -2.59
N ILE A 3 29.91 63.88 -3.88
CA ILE A 3 28.77 63.42 -4.70
C ILE A 3 28.82 61.89 -4.90
N ARG A 4 30.00 61.31 -5.15
CA ARG A 4 30.17 59.84 -5.29
C ARG A 4 29.78 59.07 -4.03
N ARG A 5 30.06 59.59 -2.83
CA ARG A 5 29.67 58.95 -1.55
C ARG A 5 28.15 58.98 -1.33
N ALA A 6 27.49 60.07 -1.70
CA ALA A 6 26.02 60.17 -1.61
C ALA A 6 25.32 59.15 -2.52
N TRP A 7 25.84 58.93 -3.73
CA TRP A 7 25.33 57.90 -4.65
C TRP A 7 25.51 56.48 -4.11
N TRP A 8 26.65 56.15 -3.49
CA TRP A 8 26.85 54.84 -2.87
C TRP A 8 25.97 54.60 -1.65
N ILE A 9 25.69 55.64 -0.85
CA ILE A 9 24.76 55.53 0.30
C ILE A 9 23.32 55.35 -0.19
N ALA A 10 22.90 56.09 -1.21
CA ALA A 10 21.57 55.95 -1.81
C ALA A 10 21.39 54.57 -2.47
N PHE A 11 22.41 54.06 -3.16
CA PHE A 11 22.38 52.74 -3.76
C PHE A 11 22.35 51.63 -2.69
N GLY A 12 23.13 51.78 -1.61
CA GLY A 12 23.11 50.86 -0.48
C GLY A 12 21.76 50.83 0.23
N ALA A 13 21.12 51.99 0.43
CA ALA A 13 19.79 52.09 1.02
C ALA A 13 18.71 51.46 0.14
N LEU A 14 18.79 51.66 -1.18
CA LEU A 14 17.86 51.06 -2.14
C LEU A 14 18.02 49.53 -2.21
N ALA A 15 19.26 49.03 -2.25
CA ALA A 15 19.54 47.60 -2.25
C ALA A 15 19.08 46.93 -0.94
N PHE A 16 19.23 47.61 0.20
CA PHE A 16 18.75 47.13 1.48
C PHE A 16 17.22 47.11 1.55
N ALA A 17 16.55 48.16 1.05
CA ALA A 17 15.09 48.20 0.98
C ALA A 17 14.50 47.14 0.04
N LEU A 18 15.15 46.89 -1.11
CA LEU A 18 14.78 45.80 -2.02
C LEU A 18 15.05 44.42 -1.41
N GLY A 19 16.15 44.26 -0.67
CA GLY A 19 16.47 43.03 0.06
C GLY A 19 15.44 42.72 1.15
N ILE A 20 15.03 43.72 1.94
CA ILE A 20 13.95 43.58 2.93
C ILE A 20 12.60 43.36 2.25
N GLY A 21 12.31 44.07 1.15
CA GLY A 21 11.10 43.88 0.36
C GLY A 21 11.00 42.45 -0.19
N ALA A 22 12.10 41.90 -0.70
CA ALA A 22 12.20 40.51 -1.14
C ALA A 22 12.03 39.52 0.02
N LEU A 23 12.67 39.76 1.19
CA LEU A 23 12.51 38.93 2.38
C LEU A 23 11.07 38.93 2.92
N LEU A 24 10.41 40.09 2.93
CA LEU A 24 9.01 40.22 3.35
C LEU A 24 8.04 39.61 2.33
N TRP A 25 8.35 39.70 1.03
CA TRP A 25 7.57 39.09 -0.04
C TRP A 25 7.71 37.56 -0.06
N VAL A 26 8.92 37.04 0.14
CA VAL A 26 9.19 35.60 0.36
C VAL A 26 8.49 35.14 1.64
N GLY A 27 8.60 35.89 2.75
CA GLY A 27 7.93 35.58 4.01
C GLY A 27 6.40 35.60 3.94
N ARG A 28 5.80 36.43 3.07
CA ARG A 28 4.35 36.44 2.80
C ARG A 28 3.90 35.29 1.90
N ARG A 29 4.72 34.84 0.94
CA ARG A 29 4.43 33.62 0.14
C ARG A 29 4.48 32.34 0.98
N SER A 30 5.25 32.33 2.07
CA SER A 30 5.43 31.15 2.93
C SER A 30 4.33 30.95 3.99
N ARG A 31 3.40 31.90 4.18
CA ARG A 31 2.23 31.68 5.06
C ARG A 31 1.07 31.17 4.22
N ALA A 32 1.05 29.86 4.00
CA ALA A 32 -0.16 29.17 3.54
C ALA A 32 -1.34 29.54 4.47
N PRO A 33 -2.58 29.67 3.95
CA PRO A 33 -3.77 29.64 4.77
C PRO A 33 -3.67 28.42 5.69
N GLN A 34 -3.93 28.63 6.99
CA GLN A 34 -4.07 27.51 7.89
C GLN A 34 -5.46 26.94 7.65
N LEU A 35 -5.50 25.71 7.16
CA LEU A 35 -6.71 24.89 7.16
C LEU A 35 -7.33 24.88 8.55
N PRO A 36 -8.67 24.92 8.67
CA PRO A 36 -9.32 24.59 9.94
C PRO A 36 -8.80 23.24 10.42
N GLU A 37 -8.51 23.14 11.71
CA GLU A 37 -8.01 21.89 12.28
C GLU A 37 -9.17 20.89 12.38
N VAL A 38 -8.87 19.63 12.09
CA VAL A 38 -9.69 18.51 12.59
C VAL A 38 -9.61 18.61 14.11
N GLY A 39 -10.76 18.61 14.78
CA GLY A 39 -10.76 18.52 16.23
C GLY A 39 -10.18 17.18 16.61
N LEU A 40 -8.97 17.16 17.19
CA LEU A 40 -8.30 15.94 17.59
C LEU A 40 -8.03 15.97 19.09
N LYS A 41 -8.55 14.97 19.80
CA LYS A 41 -8.00 14.60 21.11
C LYS A 41 -6.84 13.67 20.86
N ARG A 42 -5.66 14.09 21.34
CA ARG A 42 -4.41 13.34 21.19
C ARG A 42 -3.99 12.81 22.55
N GLU A 43 -3.65 11.55 22.58
CA GLU A 43 -3.09 10.90 23.75
C GLU A 43 -1.72 10.33 23.36
N SER A 44 -0.67 10.78 24.04
CA SER A 44 0.62 10.10 23.90
C SER A 44 0.52 8.78 24.65
N LEU A 45 0.77 7.69 23.94
CA LEU A 45 0.76 6.35 24.53
C LEU A 45 2.15 5.92 25.00
N GLY A 46 3.15 6.78 24.78
CA GLY A 46 4.54 6.57 25.12
C GLY A 46 5.41 6.35 23.89
N GLN A 47 6.53 5.64 24.09
CA GLN A 47 7.48 5.32 23.05
C GLN A 47 7.99 3.90 23.27
N PHE A 48 8.00 3.10 22.20
CA PHE A 48 8.62 1.80 22.24
C PHE A 48 10.09 1.92 22.65
N PRO A 49 10.52 1.25 23.74
CA PRO A 49 11.89 1.33 24.21
C PRO A 49 12.86 0.84 23.13
N LYS A 50 13.78 1.73 22.76
CA LYS A 50 14.80 1.43 21.75
C LYS A 50 15.62 0.21 22.18
N GLN A 51 15.68 -0.78 21.29
CA GLN A 51 16.44 -2.01 21.54
C GLN A 51 17.93 -1.81 21.19
N ARG A 52 18.80 -2.55 21.87
CA ARG A 52 20.25 -2.43 21.64
C ARG A 52 20.60 -2.93 20.24
N GLY A 53 21.30 -2.10 19.46
CA GLY A 53 21.75 -2.45 18.10
C GLY A 53 20.68 -2.31 17.03
N THR A 54 19.52 -1.72 17.35
CA THR A 54 18.48 -1.41 16.37
C THR A 54 18.51 0.05 15.96
N GLN A 55 18.06 0.34 14.74
CA GLN A 55 17.97 1.70 14.24
C GLN A 55 16.62 2.34 14.55
N HIS A 56 15.55 1.75 14.04
CA HIS A 56 14.20 2.31 14.05
C HIS A 56 13.15 1.21 14.05
N VAL A 57 11.89 1.58 14.36
CA VAL A 57 10.73 0.71 14.15
C VAL A 57 10.50 0.62 12.65
N ALA A 58 10.44 -0.60 12.13
CA ALA A 58 10.28 -0.83 10.71
C ALA A 58 8.86 -1.22 10.31
N THR A 59 8.14 -1.87 11.22
CA THR A 59 6.71 -2.15 11.08
C THR A 59 6.07 -2.25 12.46
N ALA A 60 4.78 -1.95 12.53
CA ALA A 60 3.95 -2.16 13.70
C ALA A 60 2.54 -2.56 13.26
N PHE A 61 1.86 -3.37 14.09
CA PHE A 61 0.55 -3.93 13.75
C PHE A 61 -0.29 -4.22 15.02
N PRO A 62 -1.63 -4.22 14.89
CA PRO A 62 -2.54 -4.46 16.00
C PRO A 62 -2.54 -5.92 16.47
N VAL A 63 -2.75 -6.14 17.77
CA VAL A 63 -2.94 -7.46 18.42
C VAL A 63 -3.96 -7.37 19.58
N ASP A 64 -4.43 -8.51 20.08
CA ASP A 64 -5.30 -8.65 21.28
C ASP A 64 -4.77 -9.84 22.10
N LEU A 65 -3.52 -9.72 22.58
CA LEU A 65 -2.79 -10.85 23.18
C LEU A 65 -3.34 -11.26 24.54
N ASN A 66 -3.98 -10.33 25.26
CA ASN A 66 -4.58 -10.58 26.55
C ASN A 66 -6.06 -11.03 26.44
N ALA A 67 -6.63 -11.00 25.24
CA ALA A 67 -8.02 -11.37 24.92
C ALA A 67 -9.06 -10.56 25.70
N ASP A 68 -8.78 -9.28 26.00
CA ASP A 68 -9.73 -8.37 26.65
C ASP A 68 -10.61 -7.60 25.66
N GLY A 69 -10.34 -7.75 24.36
CA GLY A 69 -11.08 -7.11 23.28
C GLY A 69 -10.66 -5.67 23.00
N GLU A 70 -9.68 -5.14 23.75
CA GLU A 70 -9.00 -3.90 23.40
C GLU A 70 -7.79 -4.18 22.52
N THR A 71 -7.58 -3.31 21.54
CA THR A 71 -6.46 -3.48 20.61
C THR A 71 -5.17 -2.95 21.23
N GLU A 72 -4.10 -3.70 21.01
CA GLU A 72 -2.75 -3.46 21.49
C GLU A 72 -1.80 -3.40 20.30
N ALA A 73 -0.50 -3.18 20.52
CA ALA A 73 0.45 -3.06 19.42
C ALA A 73 1.73 -3.85 19.62
N VAL A 74 2.23 -4.40 18.53
CA VAL A 74 3.60 -4.93 18.44
C VAL A 74 4.40 -4.08 17.46
N ALA A 75 5.60 -3.66 17.88
CA ALA A 75 6.59 -3.02 17.03
C ALA A 75 7.77 -3.95 16.77
N VAL A 76 8.21 -4.02 15.52
CA VAL A 76 9.38 -4.79 15.09
C VAL A 76 10.47 -3.83 14.63
N PHE A 77 11.67 -3.99 15.17
CA PHE A 77 12.79 -3.07 14.98
C PHE A 77 13.82 -3.58 13.98
N GLU A 78 14.29 -2.70 13.10
CA GLU A 78 15.35 -3.02 12.14
C GLU A 78 16.74 -3.04 12.79
N ARG A 79 17.57 -4.03 12.42
CA ARG A 79 18.92 -4.27 12.94
C ARG A 79 19.98 -4.26 11.82
N LEU A 80 21.11 -3.57 12.04
CA LEU A 80 22.28 -3.60 11.15
C LEU A 80 23.50 -4.28 11.82
N PRO A 81 24.37 -4.97 11.06
CA PRO A 81 24.11 -5.70 9.83
C PRO A 81 23.37 -7.01 10.16
N SER A 82 22.34 -7.37 9.39
CA SER A 82 21.37 -8.42 9.73
C SER A 82 21.98 -9.84 9.76
N GLN A 83 22.51 -10.24 10.92
CA GLN A 83 22.91 -11.63 11.19
C GLN A 83 21.94 -12.37 12.15
N ARG A 84 21.00 -11.68 12.81
CA ARG A 84 20.04 -12.22 13.80
C ARG A 84 18.67 -11.54 13.64
N GLY A 85 17.58 -12.24 13.95
CA GLY A 85 16.20 -11.77 13.81
C GLY A 85 15.90 -10.43 14.51
N GLU A 86 14.80 -9.81 14.12
CA GLU A 86 14.42 -8.46 14.51
C GLU A 86 13.75 -8.45 15.89
N PRO A 87 14.28 -7.69 16.86
CA PRO A 87 13.66 -7.66 18.18
C PRO A 87 12.28 -6.99 18.09
N SER A 88 11.37 -7.48 18.92
CA SER A 88 9.97 -7.06 18.92
C SER A 88 9.56 -6.63 20.32
N VAL A 89 8.73 -5.59 20.39
CA VAL A 89 8.23 -5.02 21.64
C VAL A 89 6.72 -4.91 21.58
N TRP A 90 6.05 -5.36 22.64
CA TRP A 90 4.61 -5.23 22.81
C TRP A 90 4.27 -4.01 23.66
N SER A 91 3.13 -3.39 23.39
CA SER A 91 2.53 -2.34 24.19
C SER A 91 1.05 -2.60 24.42
N ASP A 92 0.59 -2.40 25.66
CA ASP A 92 -0.85 -2.38 25.99
C ASP A 92 -1.54 -1.10 25.55
N LEU A 93 -0.81 -0.17 24.93
CA LEU A 93 -1.29 1.16 24.58
C LEU A 93 -1.81 1.96 25.79
N LYS A 94 -1.51 1.56 27.02
CA LYS A 94 -1.85 2.24 28.29
C LYS A 94 -0.58 2.65 29.07
N GLY A 95 0.56 2.68 28.38
CA GLY A 95 1.85 3.09 28.92
C GLY A 95 2.75 1.95 29.37
N ARG A 96 2.33 0.68 29.24
CA ARG A 96 3.20 -0.47 29.45
C ARG A 96 3.85 -0.86 28.13
N PHE A 97 5.15 -1.08 28.21
CA PHE A 97 5.97 -1.57 27.10
C PHE A 97 6.82 -2.71 27.61
N GLU A 98 6.75 -3.85 26.94
CA GLU A 98 7.46 -5.06 27.36
C GLU A 98 8.14 -5.70 26.15
N PRO A 99 9.43 -6.05 26.24
CA PRO A 99 10.08 -6.86 25.23
C PRO A 99 9.34 -8.19 25.09
N LEU A 100 9.11 -8.62 23.86
CA LEU A 100 8.57 -9.95 23.61
C LEU A 100 9.64 -11.01 23.89
N PRO A 101 9.24 -12.19 24.39
CA PRO A 101 10.18 -13.25 24.77
C PRO A 101 10.94 -13.84 23.58
N ALA A 102 10.45 -13.62 22.35
CA ALA A 102 11.11 -13.99 21.10
C ALA A 102 10.80 -12.95 20.01
N PRO A 103 11.72 -12.72 19.05
CA PRO A 103 11.43 -12.03 17.78
C PRO A 103 10.18 -12.58 17.10
N VAL A 104 9.24 -11.70 16.73
CA VAL A 104 8.00 -12.08 16.06
C VAL A 104 8.24 -12.20 14.56
N LEU A 105 7.47 -13.07 13.89
CA LEU A 105 7.36 -13.14 12.43
C LEU A 105 6.31 -12.12 11.97
N PRO A 106 6.69 -10.92 11.49
CA PRO A 106 5.72 -9.87 11.21
C PRO A 106 4.93 -10.11 9.91
N PRO A 107 3.81 -9.39 9.71
CA PRO A 107 3.26 -9.18 8.37
C PRO A 107 4.33 -8.60 7.41
N PRO A 108 4.25 -8.91 6.11
CA PRO A 108 5.29 -8.55 5.16
C PRO A 108 5.50 -7.03 5.11
N ARG A 109 6.77 -6.62 5.19
CA ARG A 109 7.18 -5.24 4.92
C ARG A 109 7.05 -4.99 3.42
N ARG A 110 5.99 -4.32 2.95
CA ARG A 110 6.00 -3.83 1.57
C ARG A 110 6.80 -2.53 1.50
N TYR A 111 8.07 -2.64 1.11
CA TYR A 111 8.81 -1.51 0.54
C TYR A 111 8.25 -1.26 -0.87
N PHE A 112 7.20 -0.44 -0.98
CA PHE A 112 6.71 -0.02 -2.29
C PHE A 112 7.72 0.93 -2.94
N TYR A 113 8.46 0.40 -3.92
CA TYR A 113 9.25 1.14 -4.91
C TYR A 113 8.66 1.01 -6.33
N ALA A 114 7.44 0.48 -6.49
CA ALA A 114 6.81 0.37 -7.80
C ALA A 114 6.04 1.67 -8.14
N PRO A 115 6.37 2.36 -9.25
CA PRO A 115 5.90 3.72 -9.54
C PRO A 115 4.44 3.86 -10.01
N THR A 116 3.65 2.78 -10.10
CA THR A 116 2.34 2.78 -10.77
C THR A 116 1.31 1.79 -10.19
N THR A 117 1.25 1.64 -8.86
CA THR A 117 0.19 0.83 -8.24
C THR A 117 -1.01 1.70 -7.86
N LEU A 118 -2.19 1.38 -8.41
CA LEU A 118 -3.49 1.71 -7.80
C LEU A 118 -3.61 0.76 -6.61
N ASP A 119 -3.12 1.19 -5.45
CA ASP A 119 -3.11 0.36 -4.25
C ASP A 119 -4.47 0.48 -3.54
N ASN A 120 -5.55 0.12 -4.24
CA ASN A 120 -6.92 0.17 -3.71
C ASN A 120 -7.47 -1.19 -3.28
N HIS A 121 -6.71 -2.29 -3.40
CA HIS A 121 -7.19 -3.63 -2.99
C HIS A 121 -6.24 -4.43 -2.09
N THR A 122 -5.09 -3.86 -1.69
CA THR A 122 -4.26 -4.48 -0.64
C THR A 122 -4.13 -3.65 0.62
N GLN A 123 -4.81 -2.51 0.77
CA GLN A 123 -4.77 -1.74 2.03
C GLN A 123 -6.16 -1.47 2.62
N SER A 124 -7.24 -1.41 1.83
CA SER A 124 -8.60 -1.11 2.33
C SER A 124 -9.43 -2.34 2.74
N LEU A 125 -8.93 -3.57 2.59
CA LEU A 125 -9.62 -4.80 3.01
C LEU A 125 -8.91 -5.57 4.13
N PHE A 126 -7.94 -4.96 4.80
CA PHE A 126 -7.43 -5.54 6.04
C PHE A 126 -8.39 -5.26 7.20
N HIS A 127 -9.50 -6.01 7.23
CA HIS A 127 -9.80 -6.77 8.44
C HIS A 127 -8.69 -7.82 8.61
N THR A 128 -7.44 -7.40 8.83
CA THR A 128 -6.45 -8.33 9.38
C THR A 128 -7.06 -8.79 10.68
N LEU A 129 -7.36 -10.07 10.76
CA LEU A 129 -7.77 -10.69 12.01
C LEU A 129 -6.76 -10.26 13.08
N VAL A 130 -7.27 -9.68 14.16
CA VAL A 130 -6.42 -9.19 15.24
C VAL A 130 -5.85 -10.41 15.96
N PRO A 131 -4.52 -10.67 15.90
CA PRO A 131 -3.96 -11.88 16.47
C PRO A 131 -4.08 -11.88 18.00
N ARG A 132 -4.52 -13.01 18.55
CA ARG A 132 -4.53 -13.29 20.00
C ARG A 132 -3.32 -14.07 20.47
N GLU A 133 -2.55 -14.57 19.52
CA GLU A 133 -1.23 -15.13 19.75
C GLU A 133 -0.32 -14.80 18.58
N LEU A 134 0.98 -14.82 18.83
CA LEU A 134 1.98 -14.49 17.81
C LEU A 134 2.87 -15.69 17.56
N LEU A 135 3.40 -15.77 16.35
CA LEU A 135 4.47 -16.71 16.02
C LEU A 135 5.80 -15.98 16.08
N GLY A 136 6.74 -16.55 16.83
CA GLY A 136 8.08 -16.02 16.99
C GLY A 136 9.15 -17.09 16.80
N TRP A 137 10.38 -16.62 16.67
CA TRP A 137 11.55 -17.46 16.51
C TRP A 137 12.40 -17.48 17.78
N ASP A 138 12.50 -18.62 18.43
CA ASP A 138 13.35 -18.80 19.61
C ASP A 138 14.77 -19.24 19.21
N ASP A 139 15.71 -18.29 19.24
CA ASP A 139 17.10 -18.51 18.85
C ASP A 139 17.82 -19.59 19.71
N PRO A 140 17.66 -19.67 21.04
CA PRO A 140 18.27 -20.72 21.86
C PRO A 140 17.80 -22.14 21.53
N SER A 141 16.49 -22.37 21.43
CA SER A 141 15.96 -23.71 21.13
C SER A 141 15.93 -24.04 19.63
N GLN A 142 16.10 -23.02 18.77
CA GLN A 142 15.91 -23.12 17.31
C GLN A 142 14.52 -23.67 17.02
N GLN A 143 13.47 -23.02 17.53
CA GLN A 143 12.08 -23.45 17.33
C GLN A 143 11.19 -22.27 17.02
N ILE A 144 10.09 -22.56 16.31
CA ILE A 144 8.96 -21.63 16.25
C ILE A 144 8.20 -21.78 17.55
N VAL A 145 8.01 -20.65 18.21
CA VAL A 145 7.25 -20.56 19.45
C VAL A 145 6.01 -19.73 19.22
N ARG A 146 4.93 -20.15 19.86
CA ARG A 146 3.72 -19.37 20.00
C ARG A 146 3.90 -18.50 21.24
N ILE A 147 3.75 -17.21 21.06
CA ILE A 147 3.80 -16.21 22.12
C ILE A 147 2.37 -15.85 22.47
N GLN A 148 2.00 -16.06 23.73
CA GLN A 148 0.70 -15.70 24.27
C GLN A 148 0.87 -14.89 25.54
N ARG A 149 -0.15 -14.10 25.89
CA ARG A 149 -0.22 -13.43 27.19
C ARG A 149 -1.30 -14.09 28.04
N ARG A 150 -0.90 -14.84 29.07
CA ARG A 150 -1.84 -15.48 30.01
C ARG A 150 -1.60 -14.96 31.42
N LYS A 151 -2.68 -14.55 32.11
CA LYS A 151 -2.62 -14.02 33.48
C LYS A 151 -1.56 -12.92 33.65
N GLY A 152 -1.47 -12.03 32.66
CA GLY A 152 -0.55 -10.88 32.66
C GLY A 152 0.92 -11.17 32.34
N ARG A 153 1.30 -12.43 32.04
CA ARG A 153 2.67 -12.82 31.68
C ARG A 153 2.74 -13.39 30.28
N PHE A 154 3.86 -13.14 29.61
CA PHE A 154 4.17 -13.84 28.37
C PHE A 154 4.53 -15.29 28.64
N ILE A 155 3.98 -16.18 27.82
CA ILE A 155 4.30 -17.59 27.79
C ILE A 155 4.69 -17.91 26.36
N THR A 156 5.77 -18.67 26.21
CA THR A 156 6.20 -19.25 24.95
C THR A 156 5.91 -20.75 24.97
N GLU A 157 5.18 -21.21 23.97
CA GLU A 157 4.90 -22.64 23.76
C GLU A 157 5.54 -23.07 22.44
N PRO A 158 6.44 -24.07 22.42
CA PRO A 158 6.97 -24.62 21.17
C PRO A 158 5.84 -25.15 20.28
N VAL A 159 5.86 -24.76 19.01
CA VAL A 159 4.85 -25.17 18.02
C VAL A 159 5.44 -26.15 17.02
N SER A 160 6.74 -26.03 16.72
CA SER A 160 7.44 -26.97 15.85
C SER A 160 8.94 -26.97 16.09
N SER A 161 9.56 -28.15 15.96
CA SER A 161 11.00 -28.36 16.06
C SER A 161 11.69 -28.20 14.70
N LEU A 162 11.82 -26.98 14.20
CA LEU A 162 12.64 -26.73 13.01
C LEU A 162 14.10 -26.51 13.36
N ARG A 163 14.95 -27.50 13.12
CA ARG A 163 16.39 -27.36 13.29
C ARG A 163 17.00 -26.88 11.96
N PHE A 164 17.55 -25.65 11.92
CA PHE A 164 18.33 -25.00 10.83
C PHE A 164 17.49 -24.46 9.64
N VAL A 165 17.79 -23.36 8.92
CA VAL A 165 18.85 -22.32 8.84
C VAL A 165 18.20 -20.93 8.99
N ARG A 166 18.92 -19.91 9.49
CA ARG A 166 18.39 -18.53 9.64
C ARG A 166 17.81 -17.97 8.33
N PHE A 167 16.74 -17.17 8.48
CA PHE A 167 15.94 -16.47 7.46
C PHE A 167 14.84 -17.33 6.82
N PRO A 168 13.66 -17.49 7.46
CA PRO A 168 12.49 -17.94 6.73
C PRO A 168 12.20 -16.98 5.58
N ILE A 169 11.89 -17.52 4.42
CA ILE A 169 11.02 -16.80 3.50
C ILE A 169 9.65 -16.81 4.17
N ILE A 170 9.24 -15.66 4.70
CA ILE A 170 7.93 -15.47 5.33
C ILE A 170 7.01 -14.88 4.27
N ALA A 171 5.92 -15.57 3.98
CA ALA A 171 4.84 -15.07 3.14
C ALA A 171 3.53 -15.14 3.91
N TRP A 172 2.79 -14.03 3.92
CA TRP A 172 1.38 -14.05 4.29
C TRP A 172 0.58 -14.27 3.01
N LEU A 173 -0.32 -15.23 3.07
CA LEU A 173 -1.20 -15.59 1.98
C LEU A 173 -2.60 -15.90 2.51
N ASP A 174 -3.54 -15.81 1.59
CA ASP A 174 -4.87 -16.34 1.70
C ASP A 174 -4.80 -17.80 1.24
N SER A 175 -4.86 -18.78 2.16
CA SER A 175 -4.60 -20.19 1.77
C SER A 175 -5.84 -21.05 1.64
N ASP A 176 -6.95 -20.66 2.27
CA ASP A 176 -8.27 -21.18 1.94
C ASP A 176 -8.98 -20.35 0.88
N GLU A 177 -8.38 -19.23 0.47
CA GLU A 177 -8.89 -18.40 -0.61
C GLU A 177 -10.27 -17.86 -0.22
N ASP A 178 -10.35 -17.16 0.92
CA ASP A 178 -11.58 -16.50 1.39
C ASP A 178 -11.50 -14.95 1.34
N GLY A 179 -10.41 -14.43 0.80
CA GLY A 179 -10.12 -13.00 0.68
C GLY A 179 -9.38 -12.41 1.89
N LEU A 180 -9.19 -13.17 2.96
CA LEU A 180 -8.40 -12.75 4.12
C LEU A 180 -6.91 -13.10 3.91
N LEU A 181 -6.01 -12.41 4.61
CA LEU A 181 -4.61 -12.85 4.71
C LEU A 181 -4.41 -13.44 6.10
N GLU A 182 -4.68 -14.73 6.21
CA GLU A 182 -4.76 -15.48 7.47
C GLU A 182 -3.73 -16.61 7.53
N THR A 183 -2.97 -16.87 6.46
CA THR A 183 -1.99 -17.95 6.44
C THR A 183 -0.56 -17.44 6.36
N LEU A 184 0.26 -17.83 7.35
CA LEU A 184 1.69 -17.61 7.40
C LEU A 184 2.42 -18.82 6.86
N HIS A 185 3.01 -18.71 5.68
CA HIS A 185 3.98 -19.69 5.18
C HIS A 185 5.39 -19.25 5.56
N ALA A 186 6.13 -20.18 6.14
CA ALA A 186 7.50 -19.96 6.58
C ALA A 186 8.38 -21.06 5.98
N GLY A 187 9.07 -20.70 4.89
CA GLY A 187 9.90 -21.61 4.12
C GLY A 187 11.35 -21.65 4.63
N TRP A 188 11.82 -22.83 5.01
CA TRP A 188 13.23 -23.11 5.34
C TRP A 188 13.72 -24.35 4.60
N PRO A 189 14.49 -24.25 3.52
CA PRO A 189 14.95 -25.43 2.81
C PRO A 189 15.68 -26.43 3.76
N PRO A 190 15.29 -27.72 3.81
CA PRO A 190 14.29 -28.42 2.99
C PRO A 190 12.86 -28.50 3.57
N SER A 191 12.61 -28.04 4.79
CA SER A 191 11.33 -28.12 5.51
C SER A 191 10.50 -26.84 5.41
N GLN A 192 9.26 -26.97 4.91
CA GLN A 192 8.31 -25.86 4.93
C GLN A 192 7.31 -26.06 6.05
N LEU A 193 7.03 -24.98 6.78
CA LEU A 193 5.91 -24.94 7.70
C LEU A 193 4.96 -23.85 7.30
N ALA A 194 3.71 -24.07 7.66
CA ALA A 194 2.71 -23.06 7.52
C ALA A 194 1.77 -23.10 8.71
N PHE A 195 1.19 -21.94 8.95
CA PHE A 195 0.29 -21.71 10.06
C PHE A 195 -0.91 -20.97 9.51
N ARG A 196 -2.11 -21.37 9.91
CA ARG A 196 -3.33 -20.64 9.60
C ARG A 196 -3.85 -19.97 10.86
N MET A 197 -4.23 -18.72 10.73
CA MET A 197 -4.90 -17.95 11.76
C MET A 197 -6.41 -18.15 11.60
N SER A 198 -7.01 -18.63 12.67
CA SER A 198 -8.45 -18.72 12.84
C SER A 198 -9.08 -17.33 13.00
N ARG A 199 -10.39 -17.22 12.76
CA ARG A 199 -11.14 -15.96 12.93
C ARG A 199 -11.10 -15.40 14.35
N ASP A 200 -10.82 -16.22 15.37
CA ASP A 200 -10.59 -15.77 16.74
C ASP A 200 -9.13 -15.38 17.02
N GLY A 201 -8.29 -15.27 15.99
CA GLY A 201 -6.92 -14.75 16.07
C GLY A 201 -5.88 -15.76 16.57
N ARG A 202 -6.15 -17.08 16.47
CA ARG A 202 -5.22 -18.13 16.94
C ARG A 202 -4.57 -18.88 15.78
N TRP A 203 -3.29 -19.18 15.91
CA TRP A 203 -2.48 -19.90 14.94
C TRP A 203 -2.51 -21.41 15.17
N SER A 204 -2.83 -22.16 14.14
CA SER A 204 -2.65 -23.62 14.10
C SER A 204 -1.64 -24.01 13.04
N VAL A 205 -0.81 -25.02 13.32
CA VAL A 205 0.04 -25.64 12.30
C VAL A 205 -0.87 -26.22 11.22
N LEU A 206 -0.59 -25.86 9.98
CA LEU A 206 -1.21 -26.53 8.85
C LEU A 206 -0.40 -27.78 8.51
N HIS A 207 -0.97 -28.95 8.76
CA HIS A 207 -0.35 -30.24 8.47
C HIS A 207 -0.52 -30.67 7.03
N GLU A 208 -1.50 -30.09 6.34
CA GLU A 208 -1.67 -30.29 4.91
C GLU A 208 -0.53 -29.61 4.16
N PRO A 209 0.09 -30.29 3.17
CA PRO A 209 1.14 -29.69 2.38
C PRO A 209 0.57 -28.49 1.62
N LEU A 210 0.91 -27.29 2.06
CA LEU A 210 0.69 -26.10 1.26
C LEU A 210 1.58 -26.16 0.05
N ARG A 211 1.01 -25.88 -1.11
CA ARG A 211 1.83 -25.52 -2.26
C ARG A 211 2.58 -24.27 -1.88
N ASP A 212 3.91 -24.36 -1.83
CA ASP A 212 4.76 -23.21 -1.62
C ASP A 212 4.40 -22.13 -2.66
N PRO A 213 3.81 -21.01 -2.24
CA PRO A 213 3.53 -19.90 -3.13
C PRO A 213 4.79 -19.47 -3.86
N ASN A 214 5.96 -19.53 -3.20
CA ASN A 214 7.23 -19.15 -3.80
C ASN A 214 7.68 -20.15 -4.88
N GLN A 215 7.41 -21.45 -4.75
CA GLN A 215 7.68 -22.38 -5.85
C GLN A 215 6.77 -22.10 -7.04
N VAL A 216 5.50 -21.78 -6.79
CA VAL A 216 4.58 -21.39 -7.86
C VAL A 216 5.05 -20.09 -8.51
N LEU A 217 5.37 -19.07 -7.71
CA LEU A 217 5.90 -17.78 -8.17
C LEU A 217 7.20 -17.94 -8.95
N ASN A 218 8.16 -18.74 -8.47
CA ASN A 218 9.42 -19.02 -9.15
C ASN A 218 9.17 -19.71 -10.50
N ARG A 219 8.26 -20.68 -10.55
CA ARG A 219 7.87 -21.33 -11.82
C ARG A 219 7.17 -20.36 -12.77
N LEU A 220 6.27 -19.52 -12.26
CA LEU A 220 5.62 -18.47 -13.04
C LEU A 220 6.65 -17.47 -13.58
N GLN A 221 7.64 -17.08 -12.77
CA GLN A 221 8.76 -16.23 -13.17
C GLN A 221 9.60 -16.91 -14.26
N GLU A 222 9.92 -18.20 -14.11
CA GLU A 222 10.65 -18.98 -15.11
C GLU A 222 9.91 -19.06 -16.45
N LEU A 223 8.57 -19.13 -16.44
CA LEU A 223 7.75 -19.17 -17.66
C LEU A 223 7.84 -17.89 -18.49
N ILE A 224 8.11 -16.74 -17.86
CA ILE A 224 8.15 -15.43 -18.53
C ILE A 224 9.57 -14.87 -18.64
N ALA A 225 10.57 -15.49 -18.00
CA ALA A 225 11.92 -15.00 -17.96
C ALA A 225 12.64 -15.26 -19.30
N THR A 226 13.25 -14.22 -19.85
CA THR A 226 14.09 -14.33 -21.05
C THR A 226 15.51 -14.70 -20.65
N LYS A 227 16.08 -15.71 -21.31
CA LYS A 227 17.46 -16.17 -21.08
C LYS A 227 18.34 -15.73 -22.25
N HIS A 228 19.36 -14.94 -21.96
CA HIS A 228 20.37 -14.50 -22.94
C HIS A 228 21.73 -15.08 -22.57
N VAL A 229 22.34 -15.82 -23.50
CA VAL A 229 23.72 -16.28 -23.32
C VAL A 229 24.66 -15.16 -23.75
N LEU A 230 25.47 -14.66 -22.82
CA LEU A 230 26.47 -13.64 -23.06
C LEU A 230 27.67 -14.22 -23.84
N PRO A 231 28.47 -13.39 -24.53
CA PRO A 231 29.65 -13.86 -25.28
C PRO A 231 30.69 -14.62 -24.45
N ASN A 232 30.69 -14.44 -23.12
CA ASN A 232 31.57 -15.14 -22.18
C ASN A 232 31.00 -16.51 -21.71
N GLY A 233 29.88 -16.96 -22.29
CA GLY A 233 29.20 -18.21 -21.93
C GLY A 233 28.29 -18.13 -20.69
N GLN A 234 28.22 -16.99 -20.01
CA GLN A 234 27.31 -16.81 -18.87
C GLN A 234 25.86 -16.62 -19.36
N THR A 235 24.89 -17.18 -18.64
CA THR A 235 23.47 -16.95 -18.93
C THR A 235 22.95 -15.79 -18.07
N GLN A 236 22.52 -14.71 -18.73
CA GLN A 236 21.76 -13.64 -18.10
C GLN A 236 20.27 -13.99 -18.15
N ILE A 237 19.60 -13.93 -17.01
CA ILE A 237 18.14 -14.12 -16.88
C ILE A 237 17.52 -12.75 -16.66
N ALA A 238 16.58 -12.36 -17.52
CA ALA A 238 15.82 -11.12 -17.39
C ALA A 238 14.34 -11.45 -17.17
N THR A 239 13.76 -10.95 -16.07
CA THR A 239 12.32 -11.04 -15.81
C THR A 239 11.67 -9.70 -16.17
N PRO A 240 10.54 -9.70 -16.91
CA PRO A 240 9.76 -8.48 -17.16
C PRO A 240 9.41 -7.73 -15.87
N ALA A 241 9.56 -6.42 -15.86
CA ALA A 241 9.29 -5.60 -14.68
C ALA A 241 7.82 -5.69 -14.23
N GLU A 242 6.91 -5.91 -15.19
CA GLU A 242 5.47 -6.08 -14.97
C GLU A 242 5.15 -7.23 -14.00
N PHE A 243 5.99 -8.26 -13.94
CA PHE A 243 5.85 -9.34 -12.96
C PHE A 243 6.00 -8.85 -11.52
N TYR A 244 6.87 -7.87 -11.28
CA TYR A 244 7.08 -7.30 -9.95
C TYR A 244 6.12 -6.15 -9.65
N TYR A 245 5.59 -5.48 -10.68
CA TYR A 245 4.53 -4.47 -10.51
C TYR A 245 3.22 -5.10 -10.06
N GLN A 246 2.89 -6.28 -10.62
CA GLN A 246 1.74 -7.09 -10.21
C GLN A 246 2.20 -8.53 -10.00
N MET A 247 2.67 -8.80 -8.79
CA MET A 247 3.09 -10.15 -8.44
C MET A 247 1.86 -11.08 -8.49
N PRO A 248 1.90 -12.17 -9.27
CA PRO A 248 0.72 -13.01 -9.46
C PRO A 248 0.36 -13.73 -8.17
N ARG A 249 -0.94 -13.96 -7.97
CA ARG A 249 -1.40 -14.87 -6.91
C ARG A 249 -1.30 -16.31 -7.42
N PRO A 250 -0.79 -17.28 -6.65
CA PRO A 250 -0.76 -18.68 -7.06
C PRO A 250 -2.15 -19.24 -7.41
N THR A 251 -3.16 -18.79 -6.69
CA THR A 251 -4.57 -19.05 -6.96
C THR A 251 -5.38 -17.76 -6.92
N VAL A 252 -6.50 -17.72 -7.65
CA VAL A 252 -7.43 -16.59 -7.67
C VAL A 252 -8.85 -17.12 -7.49
N LEU A 253 -9.60 -16.50 -6.58
CA LEU A 253 -11.03 -16.79 -6.44
C LEU A 253 -11.82 -16.23 -7.60
N LEU A 254 -12.75 -17.06 -8.06
CA LEU A 254 -13.70 -16.75 -9.11
C LEU A 254 -15.12 -16.91 -8.56
N PRO A 255 -16.12 -16.26 -9.17
CA PRO A 255 -17.52 -16.39 -8.78
C PRO A 255 -18.01 -17.82 -8.97
N ASP A 256 -19.04 -18.21 -8.22
CA ASP A 256 -19.68 -19.53 -8.30
C ASP A 256 -20.06 -19.86 -9.75
N GLY A 257 -19.48 -20.95 -10.27
CA GLY A 257 -19.66 -21.40 -11.64
C GLY A 257 -20.46 -22.69 -11.77
N ASP A 258 -20.65 -23.43 -10.67
CA ASP A 258 -21.42 -24.69 -10.64
C ASP A 258 -22.75 -24.61 -9.87
N GLY A 259 -23.06 -23.45 -9.29
CA GLY A 259 -24.30 -23.13 -8.61
C GLY A 259 -24.43 -23.71 -7.20
N ASP A 260 -23.33 -24.05 -6.51
CA ASP A 260 -23.38 -24.50 -5.09
C ASP A 260 -23.35 -23.36 -4.06
N GLY A 261 -23.27 -22.12 -4.52
CA GLY A 261 -23.15 -20.93 -3.68
C GLY A 261 -21.74 -20.69 -3.13
N LYS A 262 -20.72 -21.41 -3.61
CA LYS A 262 -19.32 -21.20 -3.21
C LYS A 262 -18.48 -20.72 -4.39
N PRO A 263 -17.44 -19.91 -4.13
CA PRO A 263 -16.53 -19.45 -5.18
C PRO A 263 -15.70 -20.60 -5.75
N GLU A 264 -15.32 -20.47 -7.02
CA GLU A 264 -14.41 -21.37 -7.72
C GLU A 264 -12.96 -20.90 -7.62
N GLN A 265 -12.00 -21.78 -7.92
CA GLN A 265 -10.57 -21.48 -7.74
C GLN A 265 -9.78 -21.64 -9.03
N LEU A 266 -9.13 -20.57 -9.49
CA LEU A 266 -8.19 -20.60 -10.61
C LEU A 266 -6.77 -20.92 -10.15
N ASP A 267 -6.26 -22.09 -10.51
CA ASP A 267 -4.84 -22.44 -10.41
C ASP A 267 -4.04 -21.70 -11.50
N VAL A 268 -3.36 -20.62 -11.14
CA VAL A 268 -2.71 -19.70 -12.10
C VAL A 268 -1.55 -20.37 -12.85
N LEU A 269 -0.83 -21.29 -12.21
CA LEU A 269 0.26 -22.02 -12.85
C LEU A 269 -0.24 -23.06 -13.85
N LYS A 270 -1.27 -23.82 -13.48
CA LYS A 270 -1.82 -24.87 -14.36
C LYS A 270 -2.82 -24.35 -15.38
N ARG A 271 -3.33 -23.13 -15.20
CA ARG A 271 -4.41 -22.52 -15.99
C ARG A 271 -5.67 -23.38 -16.03
N ILE A 272 -6.09 -23.85 -14.85
CA ILE A 272 -7.34 -24.59 -14.67
C ILE A 272 -8.16 -23.94 -13.56
N VAL A 273 -9.46 -23.84 -13.76
CA VAL A 273 -10.43 -23.53 -12.73
C VAL A 273 -10.92 -24.83 -12.10
N ARG A 274 -10.97 -24.88 -10.77
CA ARG A 274 -11.46 -25.99 -9.98
C ARG A 274 -12.81 -25.63 -9.41
N PHE A 275 -13.76 -26.54 -9.61
CA PHE A 275 -15.10 -26.40 -9.06
C PHE A 275 -15.16 -26.87 -7.62
N SER A 276 -15.96 -26.18 -6.81
CA SER A 276 -16.23 -26.49 -5.40
C SER A 276 -16.88 -27.88 -5.24
N LYS A 277 -17.80 -28.29 -6.13
CA LYS A 277 -18.36 -29.66 -6.16
C LYS A 277 -17.41 -30.72 -6.73
N GLY A 278 -16.24 -30.31 -7.20
CA GLY A 278 -15.25 -31.14 -7.87
C GLY A 278 -15.36 -31.12 -9.39
N GLY A 279 -14.25 -31.39 -10.05
CA GLY A 279 -14.09 -31.21 -11.50
C GLY A 279 -13.21 -30.01 -11.83
N THR A 280 -12.87 -29.86 -13.11
CA THR A 280 -12.01 -28.77 -13.58
C THR A 280 -12.40 -28.33 -14.98
N THR A 281 -12.24 -27.05 -15.28
CA THR A 281 -12.34 -26.49 -16.63
C THR A 281 -11.09 -25.66 -16.93
N PRO A 282 -10.57 -25.61 -18.17
CA PRO A 282 -9.41 -24.79 -18.51
C PRO A 282 -9.72 -23.29 -18.39
N PHE A 283 -8.74 -22.51 -17.93
CA PHE A 283 -8.80 -21.07 -18.05
C PHE A 283 -8.41 -20.66 -19.48
N PRO A 284 -9.20 -19.82 -20.17
CA PRO A 284 -9.10 -19.61 -21.61
C PRO A 284 -7.87 -18.79 -22.08
N ARG A 285 -6.96 -18.41 -21.17
CA ARG A 285 -5.78 -17.58 -21.48
C ARG A 285 -4.50 -18.14 -20.87
N PRO A 286 -3.36 -18.07 -21.57
CA PRO A 286 -2.05 -18.43 -20.99
C PRO A 286 -1.62 -17.41 -19.96
N PHE A 287 -0.69 -17.78 -19.07
CA PHE A 287 -0.10 -16.87 -18.08
C PHE A 287 0.73 -15.78 -18.75
N LYS A 288 0.60 -14.54 -18.26
CA LYS A 288 1.45 -13.41 -18.66
C LYS A 288 1.95 -12.61 -17.47
N ALA A 289 3.14 -12.04 -17.63
CA ALA A 289 3.70 -11.09 -16.67
C ALA A 289 2.77 -9.87 -16.52
N GLY A 290 2.47 -9.49 -15.28
CA GLY A 290 1.62 -8.33 -15.00
C GLY A 290 0.14 -8.52 -15.31
N GLU A 291 -0.33 -9.75 -15.46
CA GLU A 291 -1.77 -9.99 -15.64
C GLU A 291 -2.56 -9.67 -14.37
N GLN A 292 -3.81 -9.25 -14.56
CA GLN A 292 -4.77 -9.02 -13.50
C GLN A 292 -6.00 -9.87 -13.78
N ILE A 293 -6.50 -10.53 -12.74
CA ILE A 293 -7.75 -11.28 -12.76
C ILE A 293 -8.61 -10.67 -11.66
N ILE A 294 -9.75 -10.11 -12.05
CA ILE A 294 -10.64 -9.36 -11.18
C ILE A 294 -12.06 -9.90 -11.40
N THR A 295 -12.82 -10.02 -10.34
CA THR A 295 -14.25 -10.34 -10.38
C THR A 295 -15.05 -9.07 -10.24
N ALA A 296 -16.02 -8.83 -11.12
CA ALA A 296 -16.82 -7.60 -11.12
C ALA A 296 -18.22 -7.88 -11.65
N GLU A 297 -19.23 -7.28 -11.05
CA GLU A 297 -20.63 -7.36 -11.48
C GLU A 297 -20.85 -6.34 -12.61
N LEU A 298 -20.49 -6.68 -13.85
CA LEU A 298 -20.40 -5.70 -14.94
C LEU A 298 -21.75 -5.43 -15.62
N ASP A 299 -22.68 -6.38 -15.58
CA ASP A 299 -24.00 -6.23 -16.19
C ASP A 299 -25.17 -6.22 -15.19
N GLY A 300 -24.88 -6.36 -13.89
CA GLY A 300 -25.87 -6.29 -12.81
C GLY A 300 -26.61 -7.62 -12.59
N VAL A 301 -26.10 -8.72 -13.16
CA VAL A 301 -26.66 -10.06 -13.08
C VAL A 301 -25.65 -11.04 -12.51
N ALA A 302 -25.91 -11.48 -11.28
CA ALA A 302 -25.12 -12.52 -10.65
C ALA A 302 -25.13 -13.86 -11.45
N PRO A 303 -24.04 -14.65 -11.38
CA PRO A 303 -22.78 -14.33 -10.69
C PRO A 303 -21.95 -13.32 -11.48
N ALA A 304 -21.14 -12.54 -10.75
CA ALA A 304 -20.22 -11.56 -11.32
C ALA A 304 -19.36 -12.13 -12.48
N GLU A 305 -18.98 -11.27 -13.42
CA GLU A 305 -18.05 -11.61 -14.48
C GLU A 305 -16.61 -11.72 -13.99
N ILE A 306 -15.81 -12.42 -14.81
CA ILE A 306 -14.37 -12.54 -14.62
C ILE A 306 -13.68 -11.65 -15.67
N LEU A 307 -13.08 -10.56 -15.21
CA LEU A 307 -12.23 -9.69 -15.98
C LEU A 307 -10.79 -10.21 -15.96
N TYR A 308 -10.27 -10.58 -17.12
CA TYR A 308 -8.86 -10.86 -17.34
C TYR A 308 -8.21 -9.71 -18.10
N ALA A 309 -7.11 -9.18 -17.57
CA ALA A 309 -6.41 -8.06 -18.16
C ALA A 309 -4.91 -8.36 -18.30
N SER A 310 -4.37 -8.21 -19.51
CA SER A 310 -2.95 -8.43 -19.75
C SER A 310 -2.46 -7.71 -21.01
N ARG A 311 -1.14 -7.65 -21.18
CA ARG A 311 -0.51 -7.11 -22.39
C ARG A 311 -0.95 -7.91 -23.62
N ALA A 312 -1.28 -7.24 -24.72
CA ALA A 312 -1.68 -7.87 -25.96
C ALA A 312 -0.59 -8.85 -26.49
N ASP A 313 -1.02 -9.89 -27.20
CA ASP A 313 -0.13 -10.94 -27.75
C ASP A 313 0.81 -10.43 -28.86
N ASP A 314 0.50 -9.29 -29.48
CA ASP A 314 1.24 -8.73 -30.60
C ASP A 314 2.23 -7.64 -30.12
N PRO A 315 3.55 -7.90 -30.10
CA PRO A 315 4.54 -6.95 -29.61
C PRO A 315 4.62 -5.66 -30.43
N ALA A 316 4.19 -5.69 -31.69
CA ALA A 316 4.16 -4.49 -32.56
C ALA A 316 2.99 -3.56 -32.22
N LYS A 317 1.97 -4.07 -31.53
CA LYS A 317 0.81 -3.32 -31.03
C LYS A 317 0.96 -3.14 -29.53
N PHE A 318 1.80 -2.19 -29.13
CA PHE A 318 1.93 -1.74 -27.73
C PHE A 318 0.54 -1.40 -27.16
N GLY A 319 -0.07 -2.34 -26.43
CA GLY A 319 -1.45 -2.27 -25.96
C GLY A 319 -1.71 -3.24 -24.82
N PHE A 320 -2.48 -2.83 -23.83
CA PHE A 320 -3.12 -3.71 -22.83
C PHE A 320 -4.47 -4.17 -23.39
N GLN A 321 -4.97 -5.33 -22.97
CA GLN A 321 -6.26 -5.84 -23.44
C GLN A 321 -7.05 -6.43 -22.27
N LEU A 322 -8.35 -6.17 -22.29
CA LEU A 322 -9.34 -6.67 -21.36
C LEU A 322 -10.14 -7.78 -22.04
N TRP A 323 -10.44 -8.83 -21.29
CA TRP A 323 -11.35 -9.90 -21.67
C TRP A 323 -12.32 -10.14 -20.53
N VAL A 324 -13.59 -10.26 -20.86
CA VAL A 324 -14.65 -10.52 -19.89
C VAL A 324 -15.21 -11.90 -20.17
N TYR A 325 -15.21 -12.75 -19.14
CA TYR A 325 -15.79 -14.07 -19.18
C TYR A 325 -16.98 -14.16 -18.25
N ARG A 326 -17.97 -14.95 -18.67
CA ARG A 326 -19.10 -15.35 -17.85
C ARG A 326 -19.18 -16.87 -17.79
N TRP A 327 -19.68 -17.38 -16.68
CA TRP A 327 -20.05 -18.77 -16.54
C TRP A 327 -21.27 -19.12 -17.41
N HIS A 328 -21.12 -20.17 -18.22
CA HIS A 328 -22.22 -20.78 -18.95
C HIS A 328 -22.02 -22.29 -18.95
N GLU A 329 -22.94 -23.03 -18.32
CA GLU A 329 -22.91 -24.50 -18.25
C GLU A 329 -21.56 -25.07 -17.74
N GLY A 330 -20.94 -24.41 -16.74
CA GLY A 330 -19.65 -24.84 -16.18
C GLY A 330 -18.43 -24.50 -17.05
N GLU A 331 -18.60 -23.67 -18.08
CA GLU A 331 -17.50 -23.18 -18.93
C GLU A 331 -17.41 -21.65 -18.92
N LEU A 332 -16.20 -21.14 -19.10
CA LEU A 332 -15.94 -19.71 -19.24
C LEU A 332 -16.15 -19.27 -20.69
N GLN A 333 -17.26 -18.60 -20.94
CA GLN A 333 -17.55 -18.01 -22.26
C GLN A 333 -17.07 -16.57 -22.32
N LEU A 334 -16.36 -16.24 -23.40
CA LEU A 334 -15.95 -14.87 -23.68
C LEU A 334 -17.18 -14.05 -24.08
N VAL A 335 -17.56 -13.08 -23.25
CA VAL A 335 -18.68 -12.18 -23.55
C VAL A 335 -18.22 -10.88 -24.19
N ALA A 336 -17.00 -10.42 -23.87
CA ALA A 336 -16.44 -9.22 -24.48
C ALA A 336 -14.91 -9.22 -24.44
N ALA A 337 -14.32 -8.49 -25.39
CA ALA A 337 -12.89 -8.17 -25.38
C ALA A 337 -12.68 -6.73 -25.81
N HIS A 338 -11.82 -6.01 -25.10
CA HIS A 338 -11.57 -4.60 -25.34
C HIS A 338 -10.09 -4.31 -25.37
N LYS A 339 -9.63 -3.66 -26.44
CA LYS A 339 -8.23 -3.27 -26.58
C LYS A 339 -8.05 -1.90 -25.97
N LEU A 340 -7.13 -1.80 -25.04
CA LEU A 340 -6.68 -0.53 -24.49
C LEU A 340 -5.53 -0.01 -25.34
N LEU A 341 -5.61 1.25 -25.77
CA LEU A 341 -4.62 1.89 -26.65
C LEU A 341 -3.30 2.28 -25.93
N GLN A 342 -2.98 1.60 -24.84
CA GLN A 342 -2.02 2.05 -23.84
C GLN A 342 -0.71 1.28 -23.90
N LYS A 343 0.39 2.02 -23.78
CA LYS A 343 1.75 1.50 -24.03
C LYS A 343 2.42 0.88 -22.81
N HIS A 344 1.88 1.10 -21.61
CA HIS A 344 2.50 0.69 -20.34
C HIS A 344 1.52 -0.08 -19.45
N TYR A 345 2.03 -0.67 -18.37
CA TYR A 345 1.23 -1.34 -17.33
C TYR A 345 0.24 -0.37 -16.68
N ILE A 346 -0.97 -0.85 -16.40
CA ILE A 346 -2.06 -0.10 -15.75
C ILE A 346 -2.58 -0.95 -14.62
N ALA A 347 -2.57 -0.41 -13.41
CA ALA A 347 -3.26 -1.03 -12.30
C ALA A 347 -4.77 -0.75 -12.43
N LEU A 348 -5.59 -1.79 -12.30
CA LEU A 348 -7.04 -1.73 -12.43
C LEU A 348 -7.70 -1.96 -11.07
N THR A 349 -8.83 -1.31 -10.87
CA THR A 349 -9.75 -1.54 -9.75
C THR A 349 -11.17 -1.60 -10.31
N VAL A 350 -12.09 -2.23 -9.58
CA VAL A 350 -13.50 -2.32 -9.95
C VAL A 350 -14.36 -1.82 -8.79
N LYS A 351 -15.38 -1.03 -9.12
CA LYS A 351 -16.31 -0.48 -8.14
C LYS A 351 -17.55 0.04 -8.85
N ASP A 352 -18.72 -0.23 -8.30
CA ASP A 352 -19.96 0.50 -8.61
C ASP A 352 -19.81 1.96 -8.16
N LEU A 353 -19.47 2.83 -9.11
CA LEU A 353 -19.22 4.23 -8.84
C LEU A 353 -20.51 5.03 -8.78
N ASP A 354 -21.47 4.78 -9.67
CA ASP A 354 -22.71 5.57 -9.75
C ASP A 354 -23.87 5.01 -8.91
N GLY A 355 -23.68 3.84 -8.29
CA GLY A 355 -24.62 3.21 -7.37
C GLY A 355 -25.75 2.48 -8.09
N ASP A 356 -25.59 2.13 -9.37
CA ASP A 356 -26.62 1.48 -10.17
C ASP A 356 -26.62 -0.05 -10.05
N GLY A 357 -25.71 -0.60 -9.24
CA GLY A 357 -25.53 -2.03 -9.03
C GLY A 357 -24.61 -2.71 -10.05
N ARG A 358 -23.97 -1.95 -10.94
CA ARG A 358 -22.96 -2.45 -11.89
C ARG A 358 -21.61 -1.83 -11.58
N ASP A 359 -20.56 -2.66 -11.64
CA ASP A 359 -19.20 -2.22 -11.40
C ASP A 359 -18.61 -1.52 -12.64
N GLU A 360 -18.03 -0.35 -12.44
CA GLU A 360 -17.09 0.25 -13.38
C GLU A 360 -15.68 -0.31 -13.19
N ILE A 361 -14.94 -0.43 -14.29
CA ILE A 361 -13.50 -0.66 -14.24
C ILE A 361 -12.79 0.68 -14.25
N VAL A 362 -11.91 0.92 -13.28
CA VAL A 362 -11.13 2.16 -13.17
C VAL A 362 -9.65 1.86 -13.35
N GLY A 363 -8.99 2.67 -14.18
CA GLY A 363 -7.55 2.66 -14.39
C GLY A 363 -6.93 4.02 -14.15
N ASN A 364 -5.64 4.02 -13.78
CA ASN A 364 -4.83 5.22 -13.63
C ASN A 364 -3.52 5.10 -14.40
N GLU A 365 -3.15 6.19 -15.07
CA GLU A 365 -1.85 6.34 -15.70
C GLU A 365 -1.16 7.63 -15.25
N VAL A 366 0.15 7.55 -15.04
CA VAL A 366 0.99 8.74 -14.94
C VAL A 366 1.15 9.32 -16.34
N ALA A 367 0.54 10.48 -16.58
CA ALA A 367 0.72 11.23 -17.81
C ALA A 367 1.95 12.14 -17.69
N GLN A 368 2.58 12.46 -18.82
CA GLN A 368 3.77 13.33 -18.84
C GLN A 368 3.47 14.70 -18.19
N ARG A 369 4.49 15.33 -17.59
CA ARG A 369 4.47 16.72 -17.08
C ARG A 369 3.49 16.96 -15.91
N ASN A 370 3.60 16.17 -14.82
CA ASN A 370 2.76 16.32 -13.63
C ASN A 370 1.26 16.22 -13.94
N LYS A 371 0.88 15.24 -14.75
CA LYS A 371 -0.52 14.93 -15.03
C LYS A 371 -0.80 13.49 -14.71
N THR A 372 -2.06 13.20 -14.47
CA THR A 372 -2.56 11.84 -14.33
C THR A 372 -3.74 11.68 -15.25
N ARG A 373 -3.84 10.53 -15.87
CA ARG A 373 -4.99 10.18 -16.69
C ARG A 373 -5.80 9.14 -15.94
N TRP A 374 -7.04 9.48 -15.64
CA TRP A 374 -8.03 8.57 -15.08
C TRP A 374 -8.93 8.08 -16.19
N ILE A 375 -9.26 6.80 -16.12
CA ILE A 375 -10.03 6.14 -17.15
C ILE A 375 -11.04 5.24 -16.47
N VAL A 376 -12.28 5.35 -16.90
CA VAL A 376 -13.40 4.53 -16.49
C VAL A 376 -13.89 3.80 -17.72
N TRP A 377 -14.01 2.47 -17.60
CA TRP A 377 -14.67 1.65 -18.58
C TRP A 377 -15.96 1.11 -18.00
N ARG A 378 -17.08 1.46 -18.60
CA ARG A 378 -18.40 0.90 -18.29
C ARG A 378 -18.74 -0.18 -19.30
N PHE A 379 -19.23 -1.31 -18.82
CA PHE A 379 -19.67 -2.40 -19.69
C PHE A 379 -21.17 -2.29 -19.97
N GLU A 380 -21.54 -2.10 -21.23
CA GLU A 380 -22.94 -1.98 -21.65
C GLU A 380 -23.18 -2.68 -22.98
N ASN A 381 -24.26 -3.46 -23.07
CA ASN A 381 -24.69 -4.11 -24.31
C ASN A 381 -23.58 -4.93 -25.00
N GLY A 382 -22.72 -5.60 -24.22
CA GLY A 382 -21.63 -6.42 -24.75
C GLY A 382 -20.38 -5.63 -25.18
N ALA A 383 -20.32 -4.33 -24.91
CA ALA A 383 -19.19 -3.47 -25.28
C ALA A 383 -18.74 -2.59 -24.11
N PHE A 384 -17.47 -2.19 -24.14
CA PHE A 384 -16.93 -1.21 -23.21
C PHE A 384 -17.06 0.20 -23.77
N GLN A 385 -17.60 1.09 -22.96
CA GLN A 385 -17.57 2.52 -23.18
C GLN A 385 -16.45 3.11 -22.33
N GLU A 386 -15.44 3.69 -22.99
CA GLU A 386 -14.33 4.36 -22.31
C GLU A 386 -14.69 5.84 -22.09
N GLN A 387 -14.53 6.28 -20.85
CA GLN A 387 -14.48 7.69 -20.48
C GLN A 387 -13.12 7.96 -19.83
N ALA A 388 -12.44 9.00 -20.30
CA ALA A 388 -11.11 9.33 -19.80
C ALA A 388 -10.94 10.84 -19.65
N ALA A 389 -10.18 11.24 -18.64
CA ALA A 389 -9.80 12.61 -18.43
C ALA A 389 -8.36 12.71 -17.90
N GLU A 390 -7.64 13.73 -18.38
CA GLU A 390 -6.35 14.11 -17.80
C GLU A 390 -6.58 15.20 -16.77
N HIS A 391 -5.96 15.02 -15.60
CA HIS A 391 -5.99 16.00 -14.53
C HIS A 391 -4.58 16.48 -14.21
N PRO A 392 -4.39 17.78 -13.98
CA PRO A 392 -3.13 18.29 -13.47
C PRO A 392 -2.90 17.74 -12.06
N VAL A 393 -1.74 17.14 -11.86
CA VAL A 393 -1.25 16.67 -10.58
C VAL A 393 -0.27 17.70 -10.05
N ASN A 394 -0.79 18.91 -9.85
CA ASN A 394 -0.03 19.88 -9.08
C ASN A 394 -0.03 19.41 -7.63
N LEU A 395 1.11 19.55 -6.93
CA LEU A 395 1.15 19.52 -5.47
C LEU A 395 0.30 20.69 -4.96
N ASN A 396 -1.01 20.47 -4.92
CA ASN A 396 -1.97 21.42 -4.42
C ASN A 396 -2.11 21.20 -2.93
N ARG A 397 -2.52 22.25 -2.23
CA ARG A 397 -2.77 22.12 -0.81
C ARG A 397 -4.09 21.37 -0.65
N LEU A 398 -4.17 20.56 0.40
CA LEU A 398 -5.39 19.82 0.74
C LEU A 398 -6.61 20.76 0.86
N GLU A 399 -6.38 22.04 1.19
CA GLU A 399 -7.39 23.11 1.26
C GLU A 399 -8.14 23.37 -0.04
N ASP A 400 -7.49 23.13 -1.18
CA ASP A 400 -8.08 23.35 -2.49
C ASP A 400 -8.94 22.16 -2.94
N ALA A 401 -8.94 21.07 -2.16
CA ALA A 401 -9.50 19.79 -2.57
C ALA A 401 -10.90 19.48 -2.01
N HIS A 402 -11.70 20.51 -1.69
CA HIS A 402 -13.00 20.42 -1.00
C HIS A 402 -14.08 19.52 -1.66
N TRP A 403 -13.75 18.90 -2.77
CA TRP A 403 -14.60 18.05 -3.58
C TRP A 403 -14.25 16.57 -3.39
N LEU A 404 -13.16 16.24 -2.68
CA LEU A 404 -12.63 14.87 -2.54
C LEU A 404 -13.63 13.87 -1.97
N THR A 405 -14.59 14.37 -1.23
CA THR A 405 -15.41 13.68 -0.25
C THR A 405 -16.85 14.18 -0.30
N ALA A 406 -17.14 15.09 -1.25
CA ALA A 406 -18.50 15.47 -1.57
C ALA A 406 -19.34 14.24 -1.93
N GLY A 407 -18.75 13.19 -2.52
CA GLY A 407 -19.40 11.92 -2.83
C GLY A 407 -19.26 10.80 -1.78
N ARG A 408 -18.68 11.06 -0.59
CA ARG A 408 -18.36 10.05 0.46
C ARG A 408 -17.38 8.93 0.07
N ASP A 409 -16.81 8.97 -1.13
CA ASP A 409 -15.84 7.98 -1.61
C ASP A 409 -14.65 8.67 -2.26
N THR A 410 -13.46 8.19 -1.93
CA THR A 410 -12.19 8.63 -2.53
C THR A 410 -11.49 7.45 -3.19
N LEU A 411 -10.95 7.66 -4.40
CA LEU A 411 -10.00 6.71 -5.00
C LEU A 411 -8.57 7.21 -4.77
N SER A 412 -7.62 6.28 -4.61
CA SER A 412 -6.21 6.63 -4.47
C SER A 412 -5.37 5.92 -5.54
N GLY A 413 -4.29 6.57 -5.97
CA GLY A 413 -3.29 5.98 -6.87
C GLY A 413 -1.90 6.51 -6.54
N GLN A 414 -0.86 5.70 -6.71
CA GLN A 414 0.52 6.18 -6.55
C GLN A 414 1.06 6.76 -7.86
N THR A 415 1.81 7.85 -7.76
CA THR A 415 2.51 8.48 -8.88
C THR A 415 3.94 8.83 -8.51
N THR A 416 4.78 9.00 -9.52
CA THR A 416 6.12 9.60 -9.41
C THR A 416 6.12 11.01 -9.99
N HIS A 417 6.59 11.98 -9.21
CA HIS A 417 6.75 13.36 -9.65
C HIS A 417 8.21 13.68 -9.97
N GLU A 418 8.45 14.30 -11.13
CA GLU A 418 9.70 15.00 -11.40
C GLU A 418 9.66 16.36 -10.68
N LEU A 419 10.52 16.55 -9.69
CA LEU A 419 10.70 17.87 -9.08
C LEU A 419 11.27 18.84 -10.13
N SER A 420 10.50 19.88 -10.46
CA SER A 420 11.00 21.05 -11.21
C SER A 420 12.18 21.68 -10.47
N GLU A 421 13.20 22.11 -11.24
CA GLU A 421 14.55 22.62 -10.91
C GLU A 421 14.71 23.68 -9.78
N THR A 422 13.66 24.03 -9.04
CA THR A 422 13.71 25.11 -8.03
C THR A 422 13.86 24.65 -6.58
N ALA A 423 13.81 23.35 -6.29
CA ALA A 423 14.11 22.82 -4.96
C ALA A 423 15.53 22.26 -4.89
N LEU A 424 16.51 23.12 -4.60
CA LEU A 424 17.84 22.71 -4.11
C LEU A 424 17.66 21.95 -2.78
N ARG A 425 17.38 20.65 -2.84
CA ARG A 425 17.53 19.76 -1.68
C ARG A 425 18.96 19.24 -1.69
N LEU A 426 19.71 19.63 -0.67
CA LEU A 426 21.02 19.05 -0.35
C LEU A 426 20.80 17.58 0.02
N ASN A 427 21.12 16.66 -0.90
CA ASN A 427 21.28 15.26 -0.54
C ASN A 427 22.55 15.13 0.32
N PRO A 428 22.47 14.66 1.58
CA PRO A 428 23.66 14.17 2.24
C PRO A 428 24.02 12.85 1.58
N ILE A 429 24.97 12.90 0.63
CA ILE A 429 25.66 11.69 0.19
C ILE A 429 26.35 11.14 1.43
N ALA A 430 26.03 9.89 1.79
CA ALA A 430 26.78 9.15 2.79
C ALA A 430 28.24 9.12 2.33
N SER A 431 29.08 9.92 2.99
CA SER A 431 30.51 9.92 2.75
C SER A 431 31.06 8.55 3.16
N SER A 432 31.45 7.74 2.17
CA SER A 432 32.45 6.71 2.42
C SER A 432 33.70 7.41 2.93
N GLU A 433 34.23 6.93 4.05
CA GLU A 433 35.48 7.36 4.65
C GLU A 433 36.64 7.25 3.64
N GLN A 434 36.91 8.32 2.91
CA GLN A 434 38.23 8.69 2.38
C GLN A 434 38.12 10.09 1.77
N GLY A 435 38.90 11.02 2.31
CA GLY A 435 38.79 12.45 2.03
C GLY A 435 38.94 12.82 0.56
N GLY A 436 38.02 13.65 0.09
CA GLY A 436 38.08 14.35 -1.19
C GLY A 436 37.05 15.47 -1.17
N ALA A 437 37.47 16.69 -1.49
CA ALA A 437 36.67 17.90 -1.38
C ALA A 437 35.39 17.85 -2.24
N SER A 438 34.27 18.28 -1.65
CA SER A 438 32.97 18.47 -2.30
C SER A 438 33.04 19.54 -3.38
N LEU A 439 32.96 19.14 -4.65
CA LEU A 439 32.58 20.02 -5.75
C LEU A 439 31.10 19.79 -6.07
N PHE A 440 30.32 20.87 -6.02
CA PHE A 440 28.90 20.89 -6.32
C PHE A 440 28.65 20.38 -7.74
N ASP A 441 27.91 19.28 -7.86
CA ASP A 441 27.39 18.81 -9.15
C ASP A 441 26.10 19.59 -9.46
N LEU A 442 26.21 20.58 -10.37
CA LEU A 442 25.09 21.38 -10.88
C LEU A 442 24.30 20.64 -11.98
N THR A 443 24.50 19.33 -12.15
CA THR A 443 23.76 18.49 -13.11
C THR A 443 23.05 17.30 -12.47
N ALA A 444 22.59 17.45 -11.23
CA ALA A 444 21.80 16.41 -10.58
C ALA A 444 20.49 16.14 -11.36
N PRO A 445 20.19 14.89 -11.75
CA PRO A 445 18.91 14.55 -12.36
C PRO A 445 17.76 14.87 -11.40
N SER A 446 16.61 15.27 -11.95
CA SER A 446 15.39 15.60 -11.21
C SER A 446 15.11 14.53 -10.15
N ALA A 447 15.05 14.93 -8.88
CA ALA A 447 14.70 14.01 -7.81
C ALA A 447 13.25 13.55 -7.98
N ILE A 448 13.04 12.25 -8.13
CA ILE A 448 11.72 11.64 -8.24
C ILE A 448 11.16 11.47 -6.82
N THR A 449 10.01 12.05 -6.53
CA THR A 449 9.28 11.81 -5.27
C THR A 449 8.02 10.99 -5.54
N SER A 450 7.78 9.95 -4.75
CA SER A 450 6.51 9.22 -4.76
C SER A 450 5.45 10.07 -4.06
N ALA A 451 4.33 10.33 -4.73
CA ALA A 451 3.16 10.96 -4.14
C ALA A 451 1.95 10.05 -4.25
N THR A 452 0.96 10.29 -3.40
CA THR A 452 -0.37 9.67 -3.53
C THR A 452 -1.30 10.67 -4.21
N ILE A 453 -1.95 10.27 -5.29
CA ILE A 453 -3.03 11.01 -5.93
C ILE A 453 -4.33 10.53 -5.31
N LEU A 454 -5.10 11.46 -4.75
CA LEU A 454 -6.47 11.24 -4.31
C LEU A 454 -7.42 11.79 -5.38
N VAL A 455 -8.53 11.08 -5.60
CA VAL A 455 -9.59 11.42 -6.53
C VAL A 455 -10.90 11.51 -5.79
N GLY A 456 -11.62 12.59 -6.03
CA GLY A 456 -12.91 12.85 -5.45
C GLY A 456 -13.97 12.63 -6.48
N LEU A 457 -14.90 11.77 -6.13
CA LEU A 457 -16.02 11.43 -6.97
C LEU A 457 -17.17 12.41 -6.69
N PRO A 458 -17.76 13.06 -7.71
CA PRO A 458 -18.93 13.90 -7.53
C PRO A 458 -20.16 13.05 -7.14
N GLU A 459 -21.16 13.64 -6.48
CA GLU A 459 -22.45 12.97 -6.26
C GLU A 459 -23.26 12.86 -7.56
N GLY A 460 -24.15 11.87 -7.62
CA GLY A 460 -25.12 11.69 -8.70
C GLY A 460 -24.54 11.09 -10.00
N GLU A 461 -25.21 11.35 -11.11
CA GLU A 461 -24.97 10.70 -12.42
C GLU A 461 -23.57 10.95 -13.03
N HIS A 462 -22.80 11.86 -12.46
CA HIS A 462 -21.46 12.20 -12.93
C HIS A 462 -20.35 11.45 -12.20
N ARG A 463 -20.70 10.58 -11.26
CA ARG A 463 -19.75 9.87 -10.40
C ARG A 463 -18.83 8.93 -11.18
N ALA A 464 -19.33 8.34 -12.28
CA ALA A 464 -18.57 7.49 -13.18
C ALA A 464 -17.90 8.23 -14.37
N ASP A 465 -18.00 9.57 -14.48
CA ASP A 465 -17.34 10.34 -15.56
C ASP A 465 -16.06 11.05 -15.05
N PRO A 466 -14.86 10.57 -15.44
CA PRO A 466 -13.60 11.17 -15.04
C PRO A 466 -13.47 12.66 -15.35
N LYS A 467 -14.16 13.21 -16.35
CA LYS A 467 -14.07 14.66 -16.66
C LYS A 467 -14.58 15.53 -15.53
N HIS A 468 -15.49 14.99 -14.73
CA HIS A 468 -16.09 15.69 -13.60
C HIS A 468 -15.36 15.38 -12.29
N TRP A 469 -14.43 14.43 -12.32
CA TRP A 469 -13.55 14.17 -11.20
C TRP A 469 -12.59 15.33 -11.02
N LYS A 470 -12.13 15.42 -9.79
CA LYS A 470 -11.06 16.33 -9.44
C LYS A 470 -9.99 15.50 -8.74
N THR A 471 -8.75 15.93 -8.82
CA THR A 471 -7.59 15.18 -8.34
C THR A 471 -6.69 16.04 -7.48
N LEU A 472 -6.05 15.43 -6.48
CA LEU A 472 -5.10 16.06 -5.58
C LEU A 472 -3.90 15.14 -5.41
N ALA A 473 -2.69 15.61 -5.73
CA ALA A 473 -1.50 14.97 -5.18
C ALA A 473 -1.26 15.48 -3.77
N VAL A 474 -1.14 14.54 -2.83
CA VAL A 474 -0.66 14.83 -1.47
C VAL A 474 0.83 14.57 -1.39
N ASP A 475 1.57 15.50 -0.79
CA ASP A 475 2.99 15.32 -0.49
C ASP A 475 3.14 14.25 0.61
N GLY A 476 3.69 13.10 0.24
CA GLY A 476 3.84 11.93 1.10
C GLY A 476 2.96 10.74 0.71
N ARG A 477 2.76 9.85 1.69
CA ARG A 477 2.05 8.58 1.57
C ARG A 477 0.80 8.59 2.45
N VAL A 478 -0.32 8.13 1.91
CA VAL A 478 -1.46 7.71 2.73
C VAL A 478 -1.11 6.34 3.31
N LEU A 479 -1.01 6.23 4.63
CA LEU A 479 -0.75 4.94 5.30
C LEU A 479 -2.02 4.21 5.70
N TRP A 480 -3.11 4.96 5.86
CA TRP A 480 -4.41 4.44 6.21
C TRP A 480 -5.46 5.48 5.83
N HIS A 481 -6.62 5.01 5.34
CA HIS A 481 -7.81 5.82 5.24
C HIS A 481 -9.06 4.97 5.49
N GLY A 482 -10.11 5.59 5.98
CA GLY A 482 -11.39 4.95 6.28
C GLY A 482 -12.14 5.70 7.37
N ASP A 483 -13.33 5.23 7.69
CA ASP A 483 -14.17 5.74 8.77
C ASP A 483 -13.95 4.88 10.03
N TYR A 484 -13.00 5.27 10.89
CA TYR A 484 -12.69 4.44 12.06
C TYR A 484 -13.60 4.70 13.26
N ASP A 485 -14.28 5.85 13.30
CA ASP A 485 -15.18 6.22 14.40
C ASP A 485 -16.67 5.99 14.08
N GLY A 486 -16.97 5.53 12.87
CA GLY A 486 -18.28 5.07 12.40
C GLY A 486 -19.22 6.23 12.09
N ASP A 487 -18.67 7.41 11.79
CA ASP A 487 -19.41 8.64 11.68
C ASP A 487 -19.88 8.96 10.24
N GLY A 488 -19.50 8.10 9.29
CA GLY A 488 -19.77 8.18 7.85
C GLY A 488 -18.81 9.07 7.08
N ILE A 489 -17.76 9.59 7.72
CA ILE A 489 -16.72 10.44 7.14
C ILE A 489 -15.40 9.69 7.18
N GLU A 490 -14.65 9.71 6.08
CA GLU A 490 -13.33 9.10 6.06
C GLU A 490 -12.25 10.05 6.63
N GLU A 491 -11.36 9.48 7.42
CA GLU A 491 -10.10 10.09 7.82
C GLU A 491 -8.93 9.54 7.02
N TYR A 492 -7.88 10.34 6.90
CA TYR A 492 -6.66 10.00 6.19
C TYR A 492 -5.45 10.21 7.09
N ALA A 493 -4.66 9.16 7.25
CA ALA A 493 -3.37 9.21 7.94
C ALA A 493 -2.24 9.42 6.91
N LEU A 494 -1.73 10.65 6.85
CA LEU A 494 -0.69 11.05 5.93
C LEU A 494 0.69 10.95 6.59
N SER A 495 1.65 10.38 5.88
CA SER A 495 3.06 10.27 6.28
C SER A 495 3.97 10.95 5.27
N ASN A 496 4.72 11.96 5.69
CA ASN A 496 5.75 12.61 4.91
C ASN A 496 7.14 12.13 5.38
N PHE A 497 8.05 11.91 4.43
CA PHE A 497 9.40 11.43 4.70
C PHE A 497 10.28 12.42 5.45
N THR A 498 10.03 13.73 5.37
CA THR A 498 10.91 14.76 5.95
C THR A 498 10.34 15.53 7.13
N ASP A 499 9.02 15.73 7.19
CA ASP A 499 8.43 16.73 8.12
C ASP A 499 7.36 16.20 9.07
N GLY A 500 7.17 14.87 9.14
CA GLY A 500 6.15 14.23 9.98
C GLY A 500 4.94 13.78 9.17
N GLY A 501 3.75 13.83 9.77
CA GLY A 501 2.51 13.45 9.09
C GLY A 501 1.36 14.41 9.38
N ALA A 502 0.16 14.08 8.91
CA ALA A 502 -1.05 14.82 9.22
C ALA A 502 -2.25 13.88 9.30
N ILE A 503 -3.25 14.27 10.07
CA ILE A 503 -4.60 13.71 9.93
C ILE A 503 -5.42 14.71 9.14
N ALA A 504 -6.06 14.20 8.10
CA ALA A 504 -6.99 14.97 7.30
C ALA A 504 -8.37 14.34 7.36
N GLN A 505 -9.39 15.19 7.40
CA GLN A 505 -10.79 14.82 7.33
C GLN A 505 -11.49 15.88 6.49
N PHE A 506 -12.46 15.48 5.68
CA PHE A 506 -13.33 16.46 5.05
C PHE A 506 -14.72 16.42 5.67
N CYS A 507 -15.13 17.54 6.23
CA CYS A 507 -16.44 17.67 6.84
C CYS A 507 -16.98 19.09 6.61
N GLU A 508 -18.31 19.22 6.54
CA GLU A 508 -19.00 20.50 6.37
C GLU A 508 -18.54 21.32 5.14
N GLY A 509 -18.23 20.63 4.04
CA GLY A 509 -17.84 21.29 2.79
C GLY A 509 -16.41 21.84 2.76
N LYS A 510 -15.56 21.53 3.76
CA LYS A 510 -14.17 22.00 3.82
C LYS A 510 -13.23 20.89 4.29
N TRP A 511 -12.02 20.88 3.74
CA TRP A 511 -10.96 20.08 4.32
C TRP A 511 -10.56 20.64 5.67
N ARG A 512 -10.40 19.73 6.61
CA ARG A 512 -9.77 19.98 7.89
C ARG A 512 -8.49 19.17 7.93
N LEU A 513 -7.40 19.79 8.34
CA LEU A 513 -6.11 19.13 8.43
C LEU A 513 -5.42 19.56 9.70
N THR A 514 -5.01 18.58 10.49
CA THR A 514 -4.26 18.83 11.71
C THR A 514 -2.90 18.16 11.57
N PRO A 515 -1.82 18.94 11.39
CA PRO A 515 -0.47 18.40 11.33
C PRO A 515 -0.15 17.61 12.60
N LEU A 516 0.51 16.47 12.46
CA LEU A 516 1.01 15.71 13.59
C LEU A 516 2.09 16.54 14.29
N ARG A 517 2.04 16.56 15.63
CA ARG A 517 3.02 17.32 16.43
C ARG A 517 4.41 16.72 16.33
N HIS A 518 4.47 15.39 16.24
CA HIS A 518 5.74 14.68 16.19
C HIS A 518 6.25 14.60 14.75
N ARG A 519 7.44 15.17 14.53
CA ARG A 519 8.06 15.31 13.20
C ARG A 519 8.92 14.09 12.86
N ALA A 520 8.29 12.94 12.74
CA ALA A 520 8.91 11.72 12.24
C ALA A 520 7.96 11.03 11.24
N PRO A 521 8.48 10.29 10.25
CA PRO A 521 7.64 9.48 9.37
C PRO A 521 6.85 8.47 10.18
N LEU A 522 5.58 8.29 9.84
CA LEU A 522 4.79 7.17 10.32
C LEU A 522 5.24 5.88 9.62
N VAL A 523 5.23 4.77 10.35
CA VAL A 523 5.48 3.41 9.83
C VAL A 523 4.25 2.52 9.88
N ALA A 524 3.25 2.89 10.68
CA ALA A 524 1.95 2.23 10.72
C ALA A 524 0.87 3.21 11.19
N ALA A 525 -0.36 3.01 10.69
CA ALA A 525 -1.58 3.60 11.20
C ALA A 525 -2.67 2.52 11.16
N PHE A 526 -3.39 2.31 12.27
CA PHE A 526 -4.45 1.29 12.33
C PHE A 526 -5.53 1.67 13.35
N PRO A 527 -6.80 1.31 13.09
CA PRO A 527 -7.88 1.51 14.03
C PRO A 527 -7.72 0.58 15.25
N ALA A 528 -8.14 1.06 16.41
CA ALA A 528 -8.10 0.35 17.68
C ALA A 528 -9.31 0.70 18.54
N GLN A 529 -9.82 -0.29 19.27
CA GLN A 529 -10.78 -0.05 20.34
C GLN A 529 -10.01 0.13 21.66
N ARG A 530 -10.11 1.31 22.29
CA ARG A 530 -9.51 1.59 23.60
C ARG A 530 -10.53 2.20 24.55
N ASN A 531 -10.72 1.58 25.72
CA ASN A 531 -11.71 2.00 26.72
C ASN A 531 -13.12 2.18 26.12
N GLY A 532 -13.51 1.27 25.22
CA GLY A 532 -14.80 1.33 24.53
C GLY A 532 -14.95 2.48 23.52
N THR A 533 -13.86 3.19 23.19
CA THR A 533 -13.85 4.29 22.23
C THR A 533 -13.00 3.92 21.00
N PRO A 534 -13.49 4.15 19.78
CA PRO A 534 -12.68 3.98 18.58
C PRO A 534 -11.59 5.06 18.52
N GLN A 535 -10.36 4.63 18.23
CA GLN A 535 -9.20 5.50 18.12
C GLN A 535 -8.30 5.04 16.98
N LEU A 536 -7.63 5.99 16.34
CA LEU A 536 -6.59 5.69 15.36
C LEU A 536 -5.23 5.70 16.05
N ILE A 537 -4.51 4.57 15.99
CA ILE A 537 -3.17 4.43 16.56
C ILE A 537 -2.13 4.74 15.50
N LEU A 538 -1.25 5.68 15.83
CA LEU A 538 -0.15 6.12 14.99
C LEU A 538 1.18 5.65 15.58
N VAL A 539 1.97 4.93 14.78
CA VAL A 539 3.31 4.50 15.17
C VAL A 539 4.34 5.18 14.28
N TYR A 540 5.27 5.89 14.92
CA TYR A 540 6.32 6.63 14.26
C TYR A 540 7.58 5.79 14.10
N ARG A 541 8.39 6.11 13.08
CA ARG A 541 9.65 5.42 12.78
C ARG A 541 10.62 5.39 13.97
N ASP A 542 10.64 6.45 14.78
CA ASP A 542 11.46 6.52 15.99
C ASP A 542 10.85 5.80 17.22
N GLY A 543 9.69 5.17 17.03
CA GLY A 543 9.00 4.33 18.00
C GLY A 543 8.01 5.06 18.89
N LYS A 544 7.78 6.37 18.72
CA LYS A 544 6.69 7.04 19.44
C LYS A 544 5.33 6.49 19.02
N VAL A 545 4.38 6.52 19.95
CA VAL A 545 3.02 6.06 19.73
C VAL A 545 2.02 7.12 20.21
N GLU A 546 1.05 7.43 19.37
CA GLU A 546 -0.03 8.36 19.67
C GLU A 546 -1.38 7.71 19.33
N ALA A 547 -2.37 7.92 20.19
CA ALA A 547 -3.76 7.67 19.86
C ALA A 547 -4.44 8.98 19.47
N ILE A 548 -5.21 8.91 18.40
CA ILE A 548 -6.01 10.00 17.89
C ILE A 548 -7.48 9.62 18.02
N GLN A 549 -8.26 10.56 18.56
CA GLN A 549 -9.72 10.50 18.56
C GLN A 549 -10.24 11.79 17.92
N ILE A 550 -11.20 11.68 17.01
CA ILE A 550 -11.90 12.87 16.47
C ILE A 550 -12.77 13.46 17.58
N THR A 551 -12.68 14.78 17.76
CA THR A 551 -13.55 15.57 18.64
C THR A 551 -14.36 16.52 17.78
N ARG A 552 -15.68 16.48 17.94
CA ARG A 552 -16.62 17.31 17.19
C ARG A 552 -16.98 18.57 17.99
#